data_AF-A0ABC9T9T6-F1
#
_entry.id   AF-A0ABC9T9T6-F1
#
_cell.length_a   1.000
_cell.length_b   1.000
_cell.length_c   1.000
_cell.angle_alpha   90.00
_cell.angle_beta   90.00
_cell.angle_gamma   90.00
#
_symmetry.space_group_name_H-M   'P 1'
#
loop_
_entity.id
_entity.type
_entity.pdbx_description
1 polymer ?
#
loop_
_entity_poly.entity_id
_entity_poly.type
_entity_poly.pdbx_seq_one_letter_code
_entity_poly.pdbx_strand_id
1 'polypeptide(L)'
;MTEADHEIRYAEYMNMINMTYSEAVAYLLNKYGPVKDNYFNEKSYQRFLNGEIKSISKGKYARTSEGLYTHHVDENRAENLSDLRFIRHYQYPFSMHRKDRLVYADLIEHLILHAIIAKETDGRFGEKGYSVFLAPNVDQWFISKKMPDPEWMKAVYRRSFLTKEEAKRLLEQIDNGPRAKVARYYRI
;
A
#
# COMPACT_ATOMS: atom_id res chain seq x y z
N MET A 1 11.48 -16.82 -10.67
CA MET A 1 10.80 -15.82 -11.51
C MET A 1 11.43 -15.93 -12.88
N THR A 2 10.65 -16.32 -13.88
CA THR A 2 11.14 -16.32 -15.26
C THR A 2 11.17 -14.87 -15.79
N GLU A 3 11.90 -14.64 -16.87
CA GLU A 3 11.89 -13.34 -17.58
C GLU A 3 10.48 -12.98 -18.04
N ALA A 4 9.71 -13.97 -18.54
CA ALA A 4 8.31 -13.80 -18.90
C ALA A 4 7.43 -13.38 -17.70
N ASP A 5 7.62 -13.99 -16.51
CA ASP A 5 6.87 -13.60 -15.30
C ASP A 5 7.19 -12.17 -14.84
N HIS A 6 8.39 -11.69 -15.15
CA HIS A 6 8.83 -10.33 -14.85
C HIS A 6 8.18 -9.31 -15.79
N GLU A 7 8.25 -9.57 -17.10
CA GLU A 7 7.63 -8.71 -18.12
C GLU A 7 6.12 -8.58 -17.95
N ILE A 8 5.42 -9.69 -17.70
CA ILE A 8 3.98 -9.70 -17.45
C ILE A 8 3.66 -8.80 -16.25
N ARG A 9 4.39 -8.96 -15.15
CA ARG A 9 4.14 -8.19 -13.92
C ARG A 9 4.43 -6.70 -14.12
N TYR A 10 5.50 -6.36 -14.82
CA TYR A 10 5.78 -4.97 -15.15
C TYR A 10 4.63 -4.37 -15.98
N ALA A 11 4.15 -5.07 -17.01
CA ALA A 11 3.00 -4.64 -17.80
C ALA A 11 1.72 -4.47 -16.95
N GLU A 12 1.48 -5.37 -15.99
CA GLU A 12 0.38 -5.24 -15.03
C GLU A 12 0.49 -3.95 -14.21
N TYR A 13 1.68 -3.61 -13.71
CA TYR A 13 1.90 -2.34 -12.99
C TYR A 13 1.57 -1.13 -13.87
N MET A 14 2.03 -1.13 -15.12
CA MET A 14 1.77 -0.03 -16.06
C MET A 14 0.28 0.11 -16.37
N ASN A 15 -0.45 -1.01 -16.47
CA ASN A 15 -1.90 -0.98 -16.65
C ASN A 15 -2.60 -0.45 -15.39
N MET A 16 -2.18 -0.88 -14.21
CA MET A 16 -2.77 -0.48 -12.93
C MET A 16 -2.67 1.03 -12.67
N ILE A 17 -1.60 1.71 -13.13
CA ILE A 17 -1.44 3.18 -13.02
C ILE A 17 -2.64 3.94 -13.61
N ASN A 18 -3.32 3.36 -14.62
CA ASN A 18 -4.42 4.00 -15.34
C ASN A 18 -5.80 3.63 -14.81
N MET A 19 -5.89 2.73 -13.83
CA MET A 19 -7.15 2.32 -13.20
C MET A 19 -7.70 3.40 -12.26
N THR A 20 -9.01 3.40 -12.04
CA THR A 20 -9.61 3.99 -10.84
C THR A 20 -9.24 3.20 -9.60
N TYR A 21 -9.37 3.80 -8.42
CA TYR A 21 -9.06 3.12 -7.16
C TYR A 21 -9.94 1.87 -6.96
N SER A 22 -11.22 1.96 -7.34
CA SER A 22 -12.14 0.82 -7.28
C SER A 22 -11.72 -0.32 -8.21
N GLU A 23 -11.29 -0.02 -9.44
CA GLU A 23 -10.82 -1.03 -10.39
C GLU A 23 -9.52 -1.67 -9.91
N ALA A 24 -8.59 -0.88 -9.38
CA ALA A 24 -7.33 -1.36 -8.83
C ALA A 24 -7.57 -2.31 -7.64
N VAL A 25 -8.47 -1.96 -6.72
CA VAL A 25 -8.86 -2.84 -5.60
C VAL A 25 -9.52 -4.13 -6.10
N ALA A 26 -10.45 -4.04 -7.05
CA ALA A 26 -11.11 -5.21 -7.63
C ALA A 26 -10.12 -6.14 -8.34
N TYR A 27 -9.20 -5.58 -9.11
CA TYR A 27 -8.13 -6.30 -9.78
C TYR A 27 -7.25 -7.07 -8.77
N LEU A 28 -6.80 -6.42 -7.69
CA LEU A 28 -5.97 -7.07 -6.67
C LEU A 28 -6.74 -8.14 -5.87
N LEU A 29 -8.03 -7.94 -5.61
CA LEU A 29 -8.88 -8.96 -5.01
C LEU A 29 -9.00 -10.19 -5.91
N ASN A 30 -9.16 -10.01 -7.22
CA ASN A 30 -9.17 -11.11 -8.18
C ASN A 30 -7.80 -11.82 -8.24
N LYS A 31 -6.71 -11.05 -8.19
CA LYS A 31 -5.33 -11.55 -8.28
C LYS A 31 -4.90 -12.37 -7.06
N TYR A 32 -5.22 -11.91 -5.86
CA TYR A 32 -4.69 -12.50 -4.61
C TYR A 32 -5.73 -13.17 -3.73
N GLY A 33 -7.00 -13.06 -4.07
CA GLY A 33 -8.12 -13.51 -3.26
C GLY A 33 -8.41 -12.62 -2.05
N PRO A 34 -9.48 -12.94 -1.31
CA PRO A 34 -9.89 -12.16 -0.14
C PRO A 34 -8.89 -12.26 1.01
N VAL A 35 -8.83 -11.22 1.84
CA VAL A 35 -8.04 -11.24 3.08
C VAL A 35 -8.64 -12.20 4.10
N LYS A 36 -7.78 -12.92 4.82
CA LYS A 36 -8.19 -14.10 5.63
C LYS A 36 -8.82 -13.72 6.96
N ASP A 37 -8.44 -12.59 7.53
CA ASP A 37 -8.88 -12.13 8.85
C ASP A 37 -8.91 -10.59 8.90
N ASN A 38 -9.56 -10.03 9.92
CA ASN A 38 -9.59 -8.60 10.17
C ASN A 38 -8.17 -8.08 10.50
N TYR A 39 -7.92 -6.80 10.25
CA TYR A 39 -6.61 -6.19 10.51
C TYR A 39 -6.31 -6.17 12.01
N PHE A 40 -7.32 -5.81 12.81
CA PHE A 40 -7.28 -5.87 14.26
C PHE A 40 -8.29 -6.87 14.81
N ASN A 41 -8.01 -7.40 16.00
CA ASN A 41 -9.01 -8.11 16.77
C ASN A 41 -10.06 -7.13 17.30
N GLU A 42 -11.34 -7.37 17.02
CA GLU A 42 -12.43 -6.46 17.35
C GLU A 42 -12.53 -6.16 18.85
N LYS A 43 -12.48 -7.18 19.70
CA LYS A 43 -12.55 -7.00 21.15
C LYS A 43 -11.38 -6.14 21.65
N SER A 44 -10.17 -6.40 21.17
CA SER A 44 -9.01 -5.59 21.50
C SER A 44 -9.13 -4.16 20.98
N TYR A 45 -9.71 -3.95 19.80
CA TYR A 45 -9.91 -2.64 19.21
C TYR A 45 -10.84 -1.78 20.07
N GLN A 46 -11.99 -2.33 20.48
CA GLN A 46 -12.95 -1.63 21.34
C GLN A 46 -12.34 -1.26 22.70
N ARG A 47 -11.63 -2.20 23.32
CA ARG A 47 -10.92 -1.94 24.59
C ARG A 47 -9.87 -0.84 24.46
N PHE A 48 -9.20 -0.75 23.30
CA PHE A 48 -8.25 0.33 23.04
C PHE A 48 -8.94 1.69 22.90
N LEU A 49 -10.07 1.76 22.19
CA LEU A 49 -10.86 2.99 22.07
C LEU A 49 -11.41 3.45 23.43
N ASN A 50 -11.82 2.51 24.28
CA ASN A 50 -12.23 2.76 25.66
C ASN A 50 -11.08 3.16 26.61
N GLY A 51 -9.82 3.17 26.13
CA GLY A 51 -8.66 3.51 26.94
C GLY A 51 -8.22 2.40 27.92
N GLU A 52 -8.80 1.20 27.86
CA GLU A 52 -8.48 0.09 28.76
C GLU A 52 -7.10 -0.53 28.48
N ILE A 53 -6.63 -0.42 27.23
CA ILE A 53 -5.34 -0.96 26.79
C ILE A 53 -4.57 0.03 25.92
N LYS A 54 -3.24 -0.11 25.86
CA LYS A 54 -2.33 0.79 25.12
C LYS A 54 -2.01 0.32 23.70
N SER A 55 -2.34 -0.92 23.37
CA SER A 55 -2.07 -1.54 22.06
C SER A 55 -3.26 -2.39 21.61
N ILE A 56 -3.33 -2.67 20.31
CA ILE A 56 -4.39 -3.47 19.71
C ILE A 56 -3.79 -4.76 19.16
N SER A 57 -4.36 -5.90 19.56
CA SER A 57 -3.99 -7.19 18.97
C SER A 57 -4.34 -7.24 17.49
N LYS A 58 -3.41 -7.70 16.66
CA LYS A 58 -3.61 -7.92 15.22
C LYS A 58 -4.41 -9.20 14.96
N GLY A 59 -5.16 -9.25 13.85
CA GLY A 59 -5.70 -10.50 13.32
C GLY A 59 -4.66 -11.30 12.53
N LYS A 60 -5.04 -12.48 12.06
CA LYS A 60 -4.20 -13.40 11.26
C LYS A 60 -4.30 -13.12 9.76
N TYR A 61 -4.10 -11.85 9.38
CA TYR A 61 -4.25 -11.39 7.98
C TYR A 61 -2.93 -11.39 7.19
N ALA A 62 -1.78 -11.40 7.86
CA ALA A 62 -0.50 -11.10 7.21
C ALA A 62 -0.07 -12.18 6.19
N ARG A 63 0.38 -11.73 5.02
CA ARG A 63 1.05 -12.54 3.97
C ARG A 63 2.43 -11.96 3.62
N THR A 64 3.08 -11.34 4.59
CA THR A 64 4.40 -10.69 4.40
C THR A 64 5.50 -11.69 4.06
N SER A 65 5.38 -12.95 4.49
CA SER A 65 6.27 -14.05 4.08
C SER A 65 6.19 -14.35 2.58
N GLU A 66 5.06 -14.03 1.94
CA GLU A 66 4.89 -14.12 0.49
C GLU A 66 5.34 -12.83 -0.23
N GLY A 67 5.77 -11.80 0.51
CA GLY A 67 6.10 -10.49 -0.05
C GLY A 67 4.91 -9.57 -0.28
N LEU A 68 3.76 -9.83 0.37
CA LEU A 68 2.54 -9.02 0.25
C LEU A 68 2.33 -8.13 1.48
N TYR A 69 1.99 -6.87 1.21
CA TYR A 69 1.36 -5.96 2.15
C TYR A 69 -0.14 -6.19 2.21
N THR A 70 -0.75 -5.69 3.29
CA THR A 70 -2.20 -5.57 3.42
C THR A 70 -2.54 -4.09 3.45
N HIS A 71 -3.29 -3.66 2.45
CA HIS A 71 -3.76 -2.29 2.28
C HIS A 71 -5.20 -2.17 2.78
N HIS A 72 -5.53 -1.05 3.43
CA HIS A 72 -6.90 -0.75 3.84
C HIS A 72 -7.63 -0.04 2.70
N VAL A 73 -8.76 -0.60 2.25
CA VAL A 73 -9.57 -0.02 1.16
C VAL A 73 -10.15 1.35 1.55
N ASP A 74 -10.30 1.62 2.85
CA ASP A 74 -10.79 2.90 3.37
C ASP A 74 -9.70 3.98 3.48
N GLU A 75 -8.45 3.73 3.05
CA GLU A 75 -7.41 4.77 3.01
C GLU A 75 -7.68 5.88 1.99
N ASN A 76 -8.70 5.70 1.14
CA ASN A 76 -9.22 6.76 0.26
C ASN A 76 -10.12 7.80 0.98
N ARG A 77 -10.47 7.57 2.25
CA ARG A 77 -11.33 8.46 3.04
C ARG A 77 -10.85 8.69 4.47
N ALA A 78 -9.81 7.99 4.91
CA ALA A 78 -9.20 8.11 6.22
C ALA A 78 -7.68 7.91 6.12
N GLU A 79 -6.89 8.64 6.90
CA GLU A 79 -5.43 8.53 6.86
C GLU A 79 -4.91 7.64 8.00
N ASN A 80 -3.81 6.91 7.73
CA ASN A 80 -3.06 6.14 8.72
C ASN A 80 -3.93 5.18 9.57
N LEU A 81 -4.81 4.41 8.90
CA LEU A 81 -5.72 3.46 9.55
C LEU A 81 -5.01 2.38 10.40
N SER A 82 -3.70 2.21 10.26
CA SER A 82 -2.91 1.29 11.09
C SER A 82 -2.17 1.95 12.27
N ASP A 83 -2.13 3.29 12.34
CA ASP A 83 -1.41 4.04 13.37
C ASP A 83 -2.29 4.28 14.60
N LEU A 84 -1.81 3.80 15.76
CA LEU A 84 -2.55 3.87 17.03
C LEU A 84 -2.88 5.31 17.46
N ARG A 85 -2.03 6.30 17.11
CA ARG A 85 -2.26 7.71 17.43
C ARG A 85 -3.43 8.25 16.64
N PHE A 86 -3.51 7.92 15.35
CA PHE A 86 -4.60 8.31 14.46
C PHE A 86 -5.91 7.62 14.86
N ILE A 87 -5.87 6.32 15.12
CA ILE A 87 -7.03 5.58 15.61
C ILE A 87 -7.57 6.19 16.90
N ARG A 88 -6.69 6.55 17.85
CA ARG A 88 -7.10 7.18 19.11
C ARG A 88 -7.67 8.59 18.90
N HIS A 89 -7.10 9.37 17.99
CA HIS A 89 -7.53 10.73 17.75
C HIS A 89 -8.88 10.79 16.99
N TYR A 90 -9.01 10.02 15.92
CA TYR A 90 -10.17 10.07 15.03
C TYR A 90 -11.25 9.02 15.35
N GLN A 91 -10.96 8.06 16.23
CA GLN A 91 -11.91 7.02 16.68
C GLN A 91 -12.56 6.30 15.48
N TYR A 92 -11.74 5.88 14.51
CA TYR A 92 -12.23 5.22 13.30
C TYR A 92 -13.08 3.98 13.66
N PRO A 93 -14.17 3.72 12.93
CA PRO A 93 -15.01 2.58 13.23
C PRO A 93 -14.29 1.28 12.87
N PHE A 94 -14.49 0.24 13.68
CA PHE A 94 -13.91 -1.08 13.44
C PHE A 94 -14.27 -1.66 12.06
N SER A 95 -15.40 -1.23 11.47
CA SER A 95 -15.81 -1.63 10.12
C SER A 95 -14.74 -1.39 9.06
N MET A 96 -13.89 -0.37 9.19
CA MET A 96 -12.78 -0.08 8.27
C MET A 96 -11.62 -1.08 8.37
N HIS A 97 -11.57 -1.89 9.42
CA HIS A 97 -10.53 -2.90 9.67
C HIS A 97 -11.01 -4.32 9.36
N ARG A 98 -12.25 -4.49 8.90
CA ARG A 98 -12.80 -5.81 8.55
C ARG A 98 -12.10 -6.37 7.31
N LYS A 99 -11.98 -7.69 7.23
CA LYS A 99 -11.28 -8.39 6.14
C LYS A 99 -11.79 -8.06 4.73
N ASP A 100 -13.07 -7.70 4.59
CA ASP A 100 -13.71 -7.27 3.34
C ASP A 100 -13.42 -5.80 3.00
N ARG A 101 -12.73 -5.07 3.88
CA ARG A 101 -12.18 -3.72 3.67
C ARG A 101 -10.66 -3.72 3.56
N LEU A 102 -10.07 -4.89 3.29
CA LEU A 102 -8.64 -5.07 3.11
C LEU A 102 -8.36 -5.72 1.76
N VAL A 103 -7.19 -5.42 1.20
CA VAL A 103 -6.70 -6.04 -0.03
C VAL A 103 -5.20 -6.32 0.07
N TYR A 104 -4.73 -7.39 -0.56
CA TYR A 104 -3.29 -7.64 -0.66
C TYR A 104 -2.69 -6.88 -1.84
N ALA A 105 -1.46 -6.40 -1.66
CA ALA A 105 -0.69 -5.75 -2.71
C ALA A 105 0.80 -6.02 -2.48
N ASP A 106 1.59 -6.19 -3.52
CA ASP A 106 3.04 -6.06 -3.40
C ASP A 106 3.46 -4.59 -3.22
N LEU A 107 4.77 -4.31 -3.11
CA LEU A 107 5.26 -2.94 -2.90
C LEU A 107 4.84 -1.97 -4.00
N ILE A 108 4.93 -2.38 -5.27
CA ILE A 108 4.69 -1.51 -6.42
C ILE A 108 3.19 -1.31 -6.62
N GLU A 109 2.38 -2.35 -6.45
CA GLU A 109 0.92 -2.26 -6.43
C GLU A 109 0.46 -1.32 -5.31
N HIS A 110 1.05 -1.44 -4.11
CA HIS A 110 0.72 -0.58 -2.97
C HIS A 110 1.10 0.89 -3.24
N LEU A 111 2.28 1.12 -3.82
CA LEU A 111 2.71 2.45 -4.28
C LEU A 111 1.68 3.05 -5.26
N ILE A 112 1.24 2.26 -6.24
CA ILE A 112 0.24 2.69 -7.24
C ILE A 112 -1.11 3.00 -6.59
N LEU A 113 -1.59 2.17 -5.65
CA LEU A 113 -2.83 2.45 -4.90
C LEU A 113 -2.76 3.82 -4.21
N HIS A 114 -1.67 4.12 -3.51
CA HIS A 114 -1.50 5.42 -2.85
C HIS A 114 -1.45 6.59 -3.84
N ALA A 115 -0.85 6.40 -5.02
CA ALA A 115 -0.84 7.41 -6.07
C ALA A 115 -2.25 7.66 -6.64
N ILE A 116 -3.03 6.61 -6.88
CA ILE A 116 -4.41 6.73 -7.38
C ILE A 116 -5.31 7.37 -6.32
N ILE A 117 -5.17 7.00 -5.04
CA ILE A 117 -5.88 7.69 -3.95
C ILE A 117 -5.54 9.18 -3.94
N ALA A 118 -4.24 9.54 -4.06
CA ALA A 118 -3.83 10.93 -4.10
C ALA A 118 -4.46 11.67 -5.29
N LYS A 119 -4.55 11.03 -6.46
CA LYS A 119 -5.26 11.57 -7.63
C LYS A 119 -6.73 11.86 -7.34
N GLU A 120 -7.46 10.85 -6.86
CA GLU A 120 -8.92 10.90 -6.71
C GLU A 120 -9.38 11.76 -5.53
N THR A 121 -8.48 12.04 -4.59
CA THR A 121 -8.76 12.83 -3.38
C THR A 121 -8.09 14.21 -3.41
N ASP A 122 -7.57 14.63 -4.57
CA ASP A 122 -6.81 15.88 -4.76
C ASP A 122 -5.68 16.06 -3.72
N GLY A 123 -4.97 14.98 -3.42
CA GLY A 123 -3.84 14.93 -2.49
C GLY A 123 -4.23 14.87 -1.00
N ARG A 124 -5.52 14.87 -0.67
CA ARG A 124 -5.98 14.80 0.73
C ARG A 124 -5.57 13.50 1.42
N PHE A 125 -5.64 12.38 0.69
CA PHE A 125 -5.23 11.05 1.16
C PHE A 125 -4.20 10.45 0.20
N GLY A 126 -3.60 9.32 0.58
CA GLY A 126 -2.66 8.58 -0.27
C GLY A 126 -1.24 9.18 -0.31
N GLU A 127 -1.11 10.50 -0.45
CA GLU A 127 0.15 11.21 -0.72
C GLU A 127 1.24 10.97 0.34
N LYS A 128 0.91 11.05 1.63
CA LYS A 128 1.89 10.77 2.70
C LYS A 128 2.38 9.32 2.64
N GLY A 129 1.48 8.36 2.37
CA GLY A 129 1.82 6.95 2.19
C GLY A 129 2.78 6.74 1.03
N TYR A 130 2.53 7.42 -0.08
CA TYR A 130 3.40 7.44 -1.25
C TYR A 130 4.78 8.03 -0.94
N SER A 131 4.84 9.31 -0.56
CA SER A 131 6.07 10.10 -0.56
C SER A 131 6.97 9.84 0.64
N VAL A 132 6.40 9.46 1.79
CA VAL A 132 7.19 9.27 3.03
C VAL A 132 7.66 7.82 3.18
N PHE A 133 6.92 6.85 2.65
CA PHE A 133 7.18 5.43 2.90
C PHE A 133 7.47 4.65 1.63
N LEU A 134 6.56 4.66 0.65
CA LEU A 134 6.61 3.70 -0.45
C LEU A 134 7.61 4.10 -1.54
N ALA A 135 7.57 5.33 -2.03
CA ALA A 135 8.51 5.81 -3.04
C ALA A 135 9.97 5.80 -2.55
N PRO A 136 10.27 6.21 -1.29
CA PRO A 136 11.61 6.06 -0.73
C PRO A 136 12.09 4.60 -0.68
N ASN A 137 11.22 3.65 -0.37
CA ASN A 137 11.60 2.22 -0.40
C ASN A 137 11.91 1.76 -1.83
N VAL A 138 11.11 2.15 -2.82
CA VAL A 138 11.35 1.83 -4.24
C VAL A 138 12.68 2.43 -4.72
N ASP A 139 12.95 3.69 -4.39
CA ASP A 139 14.23 4.32 -4.72
C ASP A 139 15.40 3.57 -4.07
N GLN A 140 15.35 3.38 -2.74
CA GLN A 140 16.42 2.73 -2.01
C GLN A 140 16.70 1.33 -2.55
N TRP A 141 15.66 0.54 -2.77
CA TRP A 141 15.81 -0.88 -3.10
C TRP A 141 16.19 -1.10 -4.57
N PHE A 142 15.58 -0.39 -5.52
CA PHE A 142 15.74 -0.67 -6.95
C PHE A 142 16.64 0.32 -7.68
N ILE A 143 16.71 1.58 -7.24
CA ILE A 143 17.49 2.63 -7.91
C ILE A 143 18.88 2.77 -7.28
N SER A 144 18.90 2.86 -5.96
CA SER A 144 20.11 2.99 -5.13
C SER A 144 20.72 1.64 -4.76
N LYS A 145 20.03 0.53 -5.08
CA LYS A 145 20.48 -0.87 -4.87
C LYS A 145 20.83 -1.20 -3.40
N LYS A 146 20.17 -0.52 -2.46
CA LYS A 146 20.27 -0.79 -1.03
C LYS A 146 19.23 -1.84 -0.65
N MET A 147 19.67 -3.09 -0.48
CA MET A 147 18.78 -4.17 -0.08
C MET A 147 18.21 -3.94 1.33
N PRO A 148 16.96 -4.38 1.58
CA PRO A 148 16.41 -4.37 2.93
C PRO A 148 17.00 -5.48 3.79
N ASP A 149 17.22 -5.17 5.08
CA ASP A 149 17.78 -6.13 6.04
C ASP A 149 16.77 -7.17 6.55
N PRO A 150 15.53 -6.81 6.96
CA PRO A 150 14.58 -7.78 7.50
C PRO A 150 14.15 -8.81 6.45
N GLU A 151 14.07 -10.09 6.83
CA GLU A 151 13.78 -11.17 5.87
C GLU A 151 12.42 -11.01 5.18
N TRP A 152 11.40 -10.52 5.90
CA TRP A 152 10.10 -10.25 5.32
C TRP A 152 10.17 -9.12 4.28
N MET A 153 11.02 -8.10 4.47
CA MET A 153 11.23 -7.05 3.47
C MET A 153 12.02 -7.57 2.26
N LYS A 154 12.93 -8.53 2.45
CA LYS A 154 13.57 -9.22 1.33
C LYS A 154 12.56 -10.03 0.51
N ALA A 155 11.57 -10.65 1.15
CA ALA A 155 10.47 -11.31 0.45
C ALA A 155 9.65 -10.31 -0.40
N VAL A 156 9.34 -9.15 0.16
CA VAL A 156 8.69 -8.04 -0.57
C VAL A 156 9.56 -7.61 -1.76
N TYR A 157 10.85 -7.30 -1.52
CA TYR A 157 11.80 -6.90 -2.55
C TYR A 157 11.87 -7.90 -3.72
N ARG A 158 11.96 -9.21 -3.41
CA ARG A 158 12.01 -10.27 -4.42
C ARG A 158 10.71 -10.37 -5.21
N ARG A 159 9.56 -10.20 -4.56
CA ARG A 159 8.25 -10.24 -5.21
C ARG A 159 8.04 -9.06 -6.14
N SER A 160 8.41 -7.87 -5.69
CA SER A 160 8.15 -6.62 -6.39
C SER A 160 9.37 -6.15 -7.20
N PHE A 161 10.22 -7.08 -7.62
CA PHE A 161 11.49 -6.75 -8.24
C PHE A 161 11.30 -5.94 -9.52
N LEU A 162 12.07 -4.85 -9.63
CA LEU A 162 12.20 -4.03 -10.83
C LEU A 162 13.69 -3.82 -11.10
N THR A 163 14.04 -3.72 -12.38
CA THR A 163 15.32 -3.11 -12.78
C THR A 163 15.33 -1.63 -12.39
N LYS A 164 16.52 -1.02 -12.36
CA LYS A 164 16.68 0.40 -12.04
C LYS A 164 15.94 1.28 -13.05
N GLU A 165 16.01 0.91 -14.33
CA GLU A 165 15.41 1.61 -15.46
C GLU A 165 13.87 1.53 -15.38
N GLU A 166 13.33 0.35 -15.10
CA GLU A 166 11.89 0.15 -14.89
C GLU A 166 11.37 0.92 -13.69
N ALA A 167 12.09 0.89 -12.56
CA ALA A 167 11.71 1.62 -11.35
C ALA A 167 11.66 3.13 -11.60
N LYS A 168 12.68 3.69 -12.27
CA LYS A 168 12.69 5.11 -12.66
C LYS A 168 11.52 5.46 -13.57
N ARG A 169 11.30 4.67 -14.62
CA ARG A 169 10.20 4.89 -15.58
C ARG A 169 8.83 4.81 -14.90
N LEU A 170 8.66 3.86 -13.98
CA LEU A 170 7.42 3.69 -13.22
C LEU A 170 7.15 4.89 -12.31
N LEU A 171 8.15 5.36 -11.55
CA LEU A 171 8.01 6.55 -10.71
C LEU A 171 7.69 7.80 -11.56
N GLU A 172 8.37 7.97 -12.69
CA GLU A 172 8.11 9.07 -13.61
C GLU A 172 6.68 9.03 -14.18
N GLN A 173 6.17 7.85 -14.55
CA GLN A 173 4.79 7.73 -15.02
C GLN A 173 3.76 8.00 -13.94
N ILE A 174 4.03 7.58 -12.69
CA ILE A 174 3.15 7.91 -11.57
C ILE A 174 3.13 9.42 -11.34
N ASP A 175 4.29 10.07 -11.33
CA ASP A 175 4.43 11.51 -11.08
C ASP A 175 3.88 12.37 -12.22
N ASN A 176 3.91 11.89 -13.46
CA ASN A 176 3.32 12.57 -14.62
C ASN A 176 1.85 12.17 -14.87
N GLY A 177 1.35 11.12 -14.21
CA GLY A 177 -0.02 10.64 -14.32
C GLY A 177 -0.82 10.91 -13.05
N PRO A 178 -1.11 9.88 -12.22
CA PRO A 178 -1.97 10.02 -11.04
C PRO A 178 -1.49 11.08 -10.04
N ARG A 179 -0.18 11.30 -9.88
CA ARG A 179 0.36 12.32 -8.97
C ARG A 179 0.66 13.68 -9.62
N ALA A 180 0.37 13.89 -10.90
CA ALA A 180 0.77 15.11 -11.62
C ALA A 180 0.33 16.43 -10.97
N LYS A 181 -0.86 16.46 -10.39
CA LYS A 181 -1.36 17.65 -9.69
C LYS A 181 -0.73 17.83 -8.32
N VAL A 182 -0.48 16.73 -7.61
CA VAL A 182 0.00 16.73 -6.22
C VAL A 182 1.52 16.97 -6.17
N ALA A 183 2.29 16.31 -7.03
CA ALA A 183 3.74 16.41 -7.09
C ALA A 183 4.24 17.84 -7.39
N ARG A 184 3.44 18.66 -8.08
CA ARG A 184 3.77 20.07 -8.35
C ARG A 184 3.86 20.93 -7.08
N TYR A 185 3.18 20.55 -6.00
CA TYR A 185 3.24 21.25 -4.71
C TYR A 185 4.47 20.87 -3.87
N TYR A 186 5.14 19.76 -4.19
CA TYR A 186 6.27 19.22 -3.42
C TYR A 186 7.62 19.33 -4.12
N ARG A 187 7.67 19.87 -5.35
CA ARG A 187 8.92 20.30 -5.97
C ARG A 187 9.26 21.69 -5.44
N ILE A 188 10.02 21.74 -4.35
CA ILE A 188 10.71 22.95 -3.84
C ILE A 188 12.19 22.81 -4.20
#